data_AF-A0A1B4FLS5-F1
#
_entry.id   AF-A0A1B4FLS5-F1
#
_cell.length_a   1.000
_cell.length_b   1.000
_cell.length_c   1.000
_cell.angle_alpha   90.00
_cell.angle_beta   90.00
_cell.angle_gamma   90.00
#
_symmetry.space_group_name_H-M   'P 1'
#
loop_
_entity.id
_entity.type
_entity.pdbx_description
1 polymer ?
#
loop_
_entity_poly.entity_id
_entity_poly.type
_entity_poly.pdbx_seq_one_letter_code
_entity_poly.pdbx_strand_id
1 'polypeptide(L)'
;MLGMTAEPNYNNAPSVSQNIYRSVGDGFDGLTYARGFTQVWISDNSKHSSKLGIYMPKAPDGYIALGCVAVSDYRYPPVTPYSLLACVRQDLCEQVTLSSETNLIWTDENSGSSQNVSVWMLPTAQTCVATVQQSGYPSSVVVWDVKKPATAA
;
A
#
# COMPACT_ATOMS: atom_id res chain seq x y z
N MET A 1 -8.57 1.64 -8.57
CA MET A 1 -8.03 2.03 -7.24
C MET A 1 -6.56 1.62 -7.19
N LEU A 2 -5.73 2.28 -6.38
CA LEU A 2 -4.28 1.99 -6.33
C LEU A 2 -3.85 1.16 -5.11
N GLY A 3 -4.77 0.87 -4.18
CA GLY A 3 -4.56 0.11 -2.95
C GLY A 3 -5.71 0.31 -1.97
N MET A 4 -5.51 0.00 -0.70
CA MET A 4 -6.45 0.34 0.40
C MET A 4 -6.00 1.60 1.15
N THR A 5 -6.90 2.15 1.96
CA THR A 5 -6.55 3.12 3.01
C THR A 5 -6.45 2.38 4.36
N ALA A 6 -5.68 2.95 5.28
CA ALA A 6 -5.54 2.44 6.63
C ALA A 6 -5.64 3.60 7.62
N GLU A 7 -6.17 3.34 8.81
CA GLU A 7 -6.32 4.31 9.89
C GLU A 7 -5.93 3.67 11.22
N PRO A 8 -5.32 4.42 12.15
CA PRO A 8 -4.95 3.93 13.49
C PRO A 8 -6.19 3.87 14.41
N ASN A 9 -7.29 3.30 13.93
CA ASN A 9 -8.56 3.24 14.63
C ASN A 9 -9.27 1.92 14.33
N TYR A 10 -9.83 1.32 15.38
CA TYR A 10 -10.61 0.09 15.29
C TYR A 10 -12.11 0.28 15.60
N ASN A 11 -12.48 1.41 16.23
CA ASN A 11 -13.80 1.59 16.82
C ASN A 11 -14.72 2.49 15.99
N ASN A 12 -14.16 3.36 15.17
CA ASN A 12 -14.92 4.33 14.37
C ASN A 12 -14.98 3.89 12.90
N ALA A 13 -16.00 4.35 12.18
CA ALA A 13 -16.04 4.23 10.72
C ALA A 13 -14.84 4.95 10.09
N PRO A 14 -14.39 4.54 8.89
CA PRO A 14 -13.28 5.18 8.23
C PRO A 14 -13.52 6.69 8.03
N SER A 15 -12.55 7.51 8.41
CA SER A 15 -12.62 8.98 8.29
C SER A 15 -11.79 9.53 7.12
N VAL A 16 -10.99 8.68 6.48
CA VAL A 16 -10.17 9.04 5.33
C VAL A 16 -10.87 8.74 4.00
N SER A 17 -10.64 9.59 3.01
CA SER A 17 -11.03 9.33 1.62
C SER A 17 -9.89 8.72 0.83
N GLN A 18 -10.24 7.95 -0.21
CA GLN A 18 -9.28 7.39 -1.16
C GLN A 18 -9.45 8.05 -2.53
N ASN A 19 -8.33 8.36 -3.18
CA ASN A 19 -8.34 8.82 -4.56
C ASN A 19 -8.66 7.69 -5.55
N ILE A 20 -9.50 8.01 -6.54
CA ILE A 20 -9.75 7.15 -7.70
C ILE A 20 -9.02 7.75 -8.90
N TYR A 21 -8.18 6.93 -9.53
CA TYR A 21 -7.39 7.34 -10.69
C TYR A 21 -8.03 6.85 -11.98
N ARG A 22 -8.01 7.71 -12.98
CA ARG A 22 -8.43 7.41 -14.35
C ARG A 22 -7.33 7.83 -15.30
N SER A 23 -6.94 6.94 -16.20
CA SER A 23 -6.06 7.29 -17.32
C SER A 23 -6.81 8.22 -18.27
N VAL A 24 -6.26 9.41 -18.52
CA VAL A 24 -6.76 10.37 -19.51
C VAL A 24 -5.61 10.56 -20.49
N GLY A 25 -5.79 10.08 -21.72
CA GLY A 25 -4.70 9.56 -22.56
C GLY A 25 -3.71 10.57 -23.14
N ASP A 26 -2.52 10.02 -23.40
CA ASP A 26 -1.41 10.51 -24.25
C ASP A 26 -1.14 9.55 -25.45
N GLY A 27 -2.02 8.56 -25.66
CA GLY A 27 -1.83 7.47 -26.64
C GLY A 27 -1.36 6.15 -26.02
N PHE A 28 -0.99 6.13 -24.74
CA PHE A 28 -0.59 4.94 -23.98
C PHE A 28 -1.40 4.82 -22.67
N ASP A 29 -1.56 3.60 -22.16
CA ASP A 29 -2.29 3.38 -20.91
C ASP A 29 -1.42 3.73 -19.69
N GLY A 30 -1.73 4.84 -19.00
CA GLY A 30 -1.06 5.25 -17.76
C GLY A 30 -1.36 4.33 -16.56
N LEU A 31 -2.36 3.46 -16.68
CA LEU A 31 -2.78 2.49 -15.67
C LEU A 31 -2.95 1.11 -16.31
N THR A 32 -2.58 0.04 -15.59
CA THR A 32 -2.82 -1.34 -16.01
C THR A 32 -3.27 -2.21 -14.83
N TYR A 33 -3.86 -3.37 -15.10
CA TYR A 33 -4.27 -4.29 -14.03
C TYR A 33 -3.08 -5.04 -13.43
N ALA A 34 -3.12 -5.25 -12.11
CA ALA A 34 -2.18 -6.12 -11.42
C ALA A 34 -2.29 -7.57 -11.94
N ARG A 35 -1.16 -8.30 -11.97
CA ARG A 35 -1.08 -9.69 -12.45
C ARG A 35 -1.16 -10.73 -11.34
N GLY A 36 -1.34 -10.28 -10.10
CA GLY A 36 -1.38 -11.11 -8.91
C GLY A 36 -0.92 -10.33 -7.69
N PHE A 37 -0.52 -11.05 -6.64
CA PHE A 37 -0.10 -10.46 -5.37
C PHE A 37 1.20 -11.12 -4.87
N THR A 38 2.01 -10.31 -4.20
CA THR A 38 3.17 -10.74 -3.42
C THR A 38 2.83 -10.52 -1.95
N GLN A 39 3.07 -11.54 -1.12
CA GLN A 39 2.95 -11.39 0.33
C GLN A 39 4.01 -10.39 0.82
N VAL A 40 3.56 -9.33 1.48
CA VAL A 40 4.45 -8.39 2.18
C VAL A 40 4.68 -8.91 3.60
N TRP A 41 3.59 -9.14 4.32
CA TRP A 41 3.65 -9.57 5.72
C TRP A 41 2.41 -10.39 6.07
N ILE A 42 2.56 -11.31 7.02
CA ILE A 42 1.45 -12.00 7.67
C ILE A 42 1.72 -11.98 9.17
N SER A 43 0.66 -11.95 9.98
CA SER A 43 0.76 -12.03 11.44
C SER A 43 1.07 -13.47 11.90
N ASP A 44 2.12 -14.09 11.36
CA ASP A 44 2.54 -15.45 11.69
C ASP A 44 2.95 -15.55 13.16
N ASN A 45 2.54 -16.61 13.86
CA ASN A 45 2.84 -16.77 15.29
C ASN A 45 2.37 -15.60 16.18
N SER A 46 1.48 -14.72 15.68
CA SER A 46 0.96 -13.64 16.49
C SER A 46 0.18 -14.21 17.68
N LYS A 47 0.30 -13.55 18.83
CA LYS A 47 -0.43 -13.95 20.05
C LYS A 47 -1.93 -13.59 19.99
N HIS A 48 -2.35 -12.94 18.91
CA HIS A 48 -3.70 -12.46 18.70
C HIS A 48 -4.50 -13.45 17.86
N SER A 49 -5.79 -13.61 18.18
CA SER A 49 -6.70 -14.47 17.42
C SER A 49 -6.99 -13.96 16.01
N SER A 50 -6.87 -12.64 15.81
CA SER A 50 -7.07 -11.99 14.51
C SER A 50 -5.86 -12.20 13.61
N LYS A 51 -6.13 -12.84 12.47
CA LYS A 51 -5.14 -13.15 11.43
C LYS A 51 -5.16 -12.08 10.35
N LEU A 52 -4.02 -11.48 10.06
CA LEU A 52 -3.89 -10.44 9.03
C LEU A 52 -2.81 -10.84 8.02
N GLY A 53 -3.12 -10.71 6.74
CA GLY A 53 -2.15 -10.74 5.65
C GLY A 53 -2.15 -9.43 4.87
N ILE A 54 -0.96 -8.89 4.62
CA ILE A 54 -0.74 -7.69 3.83
C ILE A 54 -0.05 -8.10 2.53
N TYR A 55 -0.60 -7.65 1.41
CA TYR A 55 -0.19 -8.05 0.08
C TYR A 55 0.03 -6.84 -0.83
N MET A 56 1.09 -6.90 -1.63
CA MET A 56 1.37 -5.92 -2.67
C MET A 56 0.91 -6.46 -4.02
N PRO A 57 0.18 -5.68 -4.84
CA PRO A 57 -0.10 -6.07 -6.21
C PRO A 57 1.19 -6.29 -7.01
N LYS A 58 1.22 -7.30 -7.88
CA LYS A 58 2.31 -7.56 -8.83
C LYS A 58 2.09 -6.73 -10.08
N ALA A 59 2.88 -5.68 -10.25
CA ALA A 59 2.86 -4.85 -11.44
C ALA A 59 3.50 -5.56 -12.64
N PRO A 60 2.95 -5.39 -13.86
CA PRO A 60 3.66 -5.72 -15.10
C PRO A 60 4.93 -4.87 -15.29
N ASP A 61 5.81 -5.30 -16.19
CA ASP A 61 6.99 -4.54 -16.59
C ASP A 61 6.62 -3.13 -17.07
N GLY A 62 7.37 -2.13 -16.60
CA GLY A 62 7.10 -0.71 -16.89
C GLY A 62 6.02 -0.06 -16.03
N TYR A 63 5.43 -0.79 -15.08
CA TYR A 63 4.44 -0.28 -14.13
C TYR A 63 4.88 -0.53 -12.69
N ILE A 64 4.32 0.27 -11.77
CA ILE A 64 4.58 0.24 -10.35
C ILE A 64 3.25 0.02 -9.60
N ALA A 65 3.23 -0.93 -8.68
CA ALA A 65 2.16 -1.01 -7.69
C ALA A 65 2.50 -0.05 -6.55
N LEU A 66 1.51 0.70 -6.06
CA LEU A 66 1.74 1.74 -5.06
C LEU A 66 1.16 1.40 -3.68
N GLY A 67 -0.09 0.94 -3.63
CA GLY A 67 -0.76 0.63 -2.37
C GLY A 67 -0.93 -0.87 -2.12
N CYS A 68 -0.82 -1.26 -0.86
CA CYS A 68 -1.08 -2.62 -0.41
C CYS A 68 -2.59 -2.89 -0.23
N VAL A 69 -2.90 -4.17 -0.07
CA VAL A 69 -4.20 -4.63 0.43
C VAL A 69 -4.03 -5.49 1.66
N ALA A 70 -4.99 -5.39 2.57
CA ALA A 70 -5.08 -6.16 3.80
C ALA A 70 -6.22 -7.17 3.68
N VAL A 71 -5.96 -8.42 4.05
CA VAL A 71 -6.92 -9.52 3.99
C VAL A 71 -6.92 -10.27 5.32
N SER A 72 -8.10 -10.58 5.84
CA SER A 72 -8.25 -11.43 7.01
C SER A 72 -7.88 -12.90 6.73
N ASP A 73 -7.49 -13.65 7.76
CA ASP A 73 -7.25 -15.09 7.71
C ASP A 73 -6.07 -15.56 6.83
N TYR A 74 -5.11 -14.67 6.55
CA TYR A 74 -3.93 -14.92 5.73
C TYR A 74 -4.20 -15.39 4.30
N ARG A 75 -5.46 -15.52 3.87
CA ARG A 75 -5.75 -16.07 2.55
C ARG A 75 -5.18 -15.14 1.49
N TYR A 76 -4.57 -15.73 0.47
CA TYR A 76 -4.17 -15.00 -0.74
C TYR A 76 -5.35 -14.14 -1.20
N PRO A 77 -5.15 -12.86 -1.58
CA PRO A 77 -6.25 -11.97 -1.90
C PRO A 77 -7.17 -12.61 -2.94
N PRO A 78 -8.49 -12.73 -2.68
CA PRO A 78 -9.43 -13.31 -3.65
C PRO A 78 -9.40 -12.51 -4.96
N VAL A 79 -9.70 -13.16 -6.08
CA VAL A 79 -9.67 -12.50 -7.40
C VAL A 79 -10.59 -11.27 -7.42
N THR A 80 -11.72 -11.31 -6.73
CA THR A 80 -12.65 -10.18 -6.57
C THR A 80 -12.71 -9.79 -5.09
N PRO A 81 -12.63 -8.48 -4.73
CA PRO A 81 -12.61 -7.28 -5.58
C PRO A 81 -11.21 -6.84 -6.06
N TYR A 82 -10.17 -7.61 -5.74
CA TYR A 82 -8.78 -7.15 -5.89
C TYR A 82 -8.26 -7.14 -7.34
N SER A 83 -8.97 -7.74 -8.29
CA SER A 83 -8.71 -7.63 -9.74
C SER A 83 -8.82 -6.22 -10.30
N LEU A 84 -9.43 -5.28 -9.56
CA LEU A 84 -9.60 -3.88 -9.97
C LEU A 84 -8.48 -2.96 -9.47
N LEU A 85 -7.47 -3.51 -8.80
CA LEU A 85 -6.29 -2.76 -8.43
C LEU A 85 -5.45 -2.47 -9.67
N ALA A 86 -5.15 -1.20 -9.83
CA ALA A 86 -4.33 -0.71 -10.93
C ALA A 86 -2.89 -0.49 -10.47
N CYS A 87 -1.96 -0.78 -11.37
CA CYS A 87 -0.57 -0.37 -11.31
C CYS A 87 -0.38 0.84 -12.22
N VAL A 88 0.52 1.74 -11.84
CA VAL A 88 0.74 3.03 -12.49
C VAL A 88 1.98 2.96 -13.36
N ARG A 89 1.96 3.54 -14.56
CA ARG A 89 3.12 3.57 -15.45
C ARG A 89 4.30 4.25 -14.74
N GLN A 90 5.49 3.67 -14.81
CA GLN A 90 6.62 4.05 -13.97
C GLN A 90 7.06 5.51 -14.14
N ASP A 91 6.92 6.09 -15.34
CA ASP A 91 7.23 7.49 -15.65
C ASP A 91 6.28 8.49 -14.97
N LEU A 92 5.10 8.05 -14.53
CA LEU A 92 4.13 8.83 -13.77
C LEU A 92 4.36 8.71 -12.24
N CYS A 93 5.37 7.94 -11.82
CA CYS A 93 5.72 7.75 -10.42
C CYS A 93 7.05 8.41 -10.06
N GLU A 94 7.23 8.70 -8.78
CA GLU A 94 8.48 9.19 -8.21
C GLU A 94 8.78 8.50 -6.89
N GLN A 95 10.07 8.45 -6.52
CA GLN A 95 10.45 8.00 -5.18
C GLN A 95 10.28 9.14 -4.18
N VAL A 96 9.62 8.85 -3.07
CA VAL A 96 9.38 9.78 -1.97
C VAL A 96 9.93 9.21 -0.67
N THR A 97 10.45 10.10 0.18
CA THR A 97 10.83 9.76 1.56
C THR A 97 9.65 10.07 2.48
N LEU A 98 9.19 9.06 3.19
CA LEU A 98 8.15 9.18 4.21
C LEU A 98 8.79 9.22 5.59
N SER A 99 8.25 10.01 6.53
CA SER A 99 8.74 10.08 7.90
C SER A 99 7.74 9.49 8.90
N SER A 100 8.26 8.97 10.02
CA SER A 100 7.42 8.37 11.07
C SER A 100 6.55 9.40 11.78
N GLU A 101 6.91 10.67 11.72
CA GLU A 101 6.19 11.77 12.35
C GLU A 101 4.91 12.15 11.62
N THR A 102 4.86 11.98 10.29
CA THR A 102 3.75 12.48 9.47
C THR A 102 3.08 11.41 8.61
N ASN A 103 3.77 10.32 8.28
CA ASN A 103 3.29 9.32 7.34
C ASN A 103 3.03 7.94 7.95
N LEU A 104 3.61 7.63 9.11
CA LEU A 104 3.39 6.32 9.74
C LEU A 104 1.95 6.21 10.26
N ILE A 105 1.25 5.17 9.83
CA ILE A 105 -0.12 4.87 10.24
C ILE A 105 -0.11 3.82 11.35
N TRP A 106 0.64 2.74 11.17
CA TRP A 106 0.58 1.58 12.07
C TRP A 106 1.86 0.75 12.01
N THR A 107 2.18 0.08 13.10
CA THR A 107 3.23 -0.94 13.21
C THR A 107 2.67 -2.19 13.86
N ASP A 108 3.26 -3.35 13.56
CA ASP A 108 2.91 -4.59 14.24
C ASP A 108 3.55 -4.76 15.63
N GLU A 109 3.97 -3.65 16.26
CA GLU A 109 4.66 -3.69 17.53
C GLU A 109 3.81 -4.42 18.58
N ASN A 110 4.45 -5.33 19.32
CA ASN A 110 3.81 -6.23 20.28
C ASN A 110 2.91 -7.33 19.68
N SER A 111 2.83 -7.48 18.36
CA SER A 111 2.04 -8.56 17.73
C SER A 111 2.56 -9.96 18.06
N GLY A 112 3.87 -10.06 18.33
CA GLY A 112 4.59 -11.34 18.51
C GLY A 112 4.96 -12.04 17.20
N SER A 113 4.76 -11.37 16.06
CA SER A 113 5.10 -11.92 14.74
C SER A 113 6.60 -11.99 14.54
N SER A 114 7.05 -12.84 13.61
CA SER A 114 8.48 -13.09 13.40
C SER A 114 9.20 -11.93 12.66
N GLN A 115 8.43 -11.13 11.94
CA GLN A 115 8.89 -10.02 11.13
C GLN A 115 8.19 -8.74 11.55
N ASN A 116 8.94 -7.63 11.59
CA ASN A 116 8.37 -6.31 11.84
C ASN A 116 7.80 -5.73 10.55
N VAL A 117 6.61 -5.15 10.63
CA VAL A 117 6.00 -4.40 9.52
C VAL A 117 5.53 -3.03 9.98
N SER A 118 5.68 -2.04 9.10
CA SER A 118 5.16 -0.69 9.26
C SER A 118 4.32 -0.31 8.03
N VAL A 119 3.18 0.35 8.27
CA VAL A 119 2.23 0.80 7.25
C VAL A 119 2.26 2.32 7.18
N TRP A 120 2.47 2.84 5.98
CA TRP A 120 2.76 4.24 5.72
C TRP A 120 1.74 4.83 4.76
N MET A 121 1.33 6.08 4.98
CA MET A 121 0.48 6.84 4.07
C MET A 121 1.31 7.36 2.88
N LEU A 122 0.85 7.07 1.66
CA LEU A 122 1.31 7.75 0.46
C LEU A 122 0.55 9.08 0.30
N PRO A 123 1.22 10.23 0.42
CA PRO A 123 0.55 11.53 0.48
C PRO A 123 -0.17 11.90 -0.83
N THR A 124 0.39 11.54 -2.00
CA THR A 124 -0.20 11.91 -3.28
C THR A 124 -1.21 10.87 -3.74
N ALA A 125 -0.85 9.58 -3.68
CA ALA A 125 -1.75 8.48 -4.03
C ALA A 125 -2.96 8.36 -3.09
N GLN A 126 -2.88 8.88 -1.87
CA GLN A 126 -3.87 8.69 -0.79
C GLN A 126 -4.26 7.22 -0.60
N THR A 127 -3.23 6.38 -0.50
CA THR A 127 -3.33 4.95 -0.17
C THR A 127 -2.24 4.62 0.84
N CYS A 128 -2.10 3.37 1.27
CA CYS A 128 -1.04 2.97 2.19
C CYS A 128 -0.12 1.90 1.58
N VAL A 129 1.15 1.95 1.99
CA VAL A 129 2.18 0.97 1.62
C VAL A 129 2.77 0.36 2.89
N ALA A 130 2.95 -0.96 2.88
CA ALA A 130 3.59 -1.68 3.97
C ALA A 130 5.04 -2.00 3.61
N THR A 131 5.92 -1.87 4.60
CA THR A 131 7.34 -2.21 4.47
C THR A 131 7.72 -3.14 5.61
N VAL A 132 8.48 -4.19 5.30
CA VAL A 132 9.03 -5.12 6.29
C VAL A 132 10.44 -4.71 6.67
N GLN A 133 10.76 -4.80 7.95
CA GLN A 133 12.09 -4.48 8.48
C GLN A 133 12.75 -5.70 9.09
N GLN A 134 14.09 -5.76 8.95
CA GLN A 134 14.91 -6.80 9.59
C GLN A 134 15.09 -6.58 11.10
N SER A 135 15.02 -5.33 11.56
CA SER A 135 15.16 -4.96 12.97
C SER A 135 14.50 -3.62 13.26
N GLY A 136 13.74 -3.55 14.35
CA GLY A 136 13.03 -2.35 14.81
C GLY A 136 12.01 -1.82 13.80
N TYR A 137 11.64 -0.55 14.00
CA TYR A 137 10.80 0.23 13.08
C TYR A 137 11.60 1.46 12.61
N PRO A 138 11.58 1.78 11.31
CA PRO A 138 12.43 2.84 10.78
C PRO A 138 11.78 4.20 11.02
N SER A 139 12.59 5.25 11.21
CA SER A 139 12.09 6.63 11.29
C SER A 139 11.70 7.21 9.93
N SER A 140 12.18 6.59 8.84
CA SER A 140 11.80 6.95 7.47
C SER A 140 11.93 5.79 6.50
N VAL A 141 11.18 5.83 5.40
CA VAL A 141 11.26 4.86 4.31
C VAL A 141 11.25 5.57 2.96
N VAL A 142 11.93 4.99 1.96
CA VAL A 142 11.86 5.43 0.56
C VAL A 142 10.96 4.48 -0.20
N VAL A 143 9.89 5.00 -0.79
CA VAL A 143 8.88 4.24 -1.52
C VAL A 143 8.47 4.98 -2.79
N TRP A 144 7.70 4.32 -3.66
CA TRP A 144 7.11 4.97 -4.82
C TRP A 144 5.77 5.64 -4.48
N ASP A 145 5.50 6.79 -5.08
CA ASP A 145 4.20 7.47 -5.09
C ASP A 145 3.88 7.97 -6.51
N VAL A 146 2.64 8.36 -6.78
CA VAL A 146 2.27 9.08 -8.01
C VAL A 146 2.88 10.49 -7.94
N LYS A 147 3.43 10.97 -9.07
CA LYS A 147 3.89 12.36 -9.18
C LYS A 147 2.75 13.32 -8.90
N LYS A 148 3.03 14.42 -8.20
CA LYS A 148 2.07 15.51 -8.07
C LYS A 148 1.72 16.06 -9.46
N PRO A 149 0.45 16.35 -9.75
CA PRO A 149 0.09 17.08 -10.96
C PRO A 149 0.88 18.38 -11.00
N ALA A 150 1.44 18.74 -12.16
CA ALA A 150 2.04 20.05 -12.33
C ALA A 150 0.97 21.10 -12.02
N THR A 151 1.27 22.01 -11.07
CA THR A 151 0.40 23.15 -10.81
C THR A 151 0.28 23.94 -12.10
N ALA A 152 -0.94 24.15 -12.59
CA ALA A 152 -1.16 25.08 -13.69
C ALA A 152 -0.69 26.47 -13.22
N ALA A 153 0.24 27.06 -13.97
CA ALA A 153 0.74 28.41 -13.75
C ALA A 153 -0.33 29.47 -14.07
#